data_AF-A0A8H8Z0V8-F1
#
_entry.id   AF-A0A8H8Z0V8-F1
#
_cell.length_a   1.000
_cell.length_b   1.000
_cell.length_c   1.000
_cell.angle_alpha   90.00
_cell.angle_beta   90.00
_cell.angle_gamma   90.00
#
_symmetry.space_group_name_H-M   'P 1'
#
loop_
_entity.id
_entity.type
_entity.pdbx_description
1 polymer ?
#
loop_
_entity_poly.entity_id
_entity_poly.type
_entity_poly.pdbx_seq_one_letter_code
_entity_poly.pdbx_strand_id
1 'polypeptide(L)'
;MPELNNLSSFWVPLQIRGAEIRRDISVESRNIHEKSIEQSEEIYEFYQDKFTNLGLYTWLSTQLQRLYRQAYQDALAVARLAERAFRFERGDDTTPLLSGQYWDATYSGLLAGEKLMGDLRAMELRYMETHYRNMEIDQAFSLTQINPAALITLKEKGECSFDIPELYFDLFYPGHYRRRIKSARLTIPCITGPYTNIGATLTLTGSKIRKDPILGEENLLDVPPTRSVSIATSTAQNDSGVFHLDFRDERYMPFEGAGAISAWKLSLPKSFRQFDYQTINDVILHISYTAQDDGEFRQQIEGSNAEVESEIRRSLQERPLWRAFSLRQEFSNPYNRLLRSAVGEPVKVEFSEKRFPLFLQGAILENLEIQSAQLVLVLNPGQTYGEFSMQINGEPVPSEDPGTEGSSFENSALFDNSPNLPSIDITKLFSGKLTENLLGSHGSSREHTFIIDDAGDLAPDSPASSDLSAIDAEKLKDILILIEYRYICLYTIFSFT
;
A
#
# COMPACT_ATOMS: atom_id res chain seq x y z
N MET A 1 118.98 27.66 66.76
CA MET A 1 117.89 28.43 66.12
C MET A 1 118.04 28.75 64.62
N PRO A 2 119.20 28.67 63.92
CA PRO A 2 119.25 29.00 62.48
C PRO A 2 118.80 27.87 61.53
N GLU A 3 118.93 26.59 61.90
CA GLU A 3 118.65 25.47 60.98
C GLU A 3 117.15 25.21 60.72
N LEU A 4 116.26 25.57 61.65
CA LEU A 4 114.81 25.48 61.45
C LEU A 4 114.27 26.53 60.47
N ASN A 5 114.95 27.66 60.29
CA ASN A 5 114.60 28.69 59.31
C ASN A 5 114.97 28.30 57.86
N ASN A 6 115.98 27.45 57.66
CA ASN A 6 116.35 26.98 56.32
C ASN A 6 115.34 25.95 55.78
N LEU A 7 114.83 25.06 56.65
CA LEU A 7 113.78 24.11 56.27
C LEU A 7 112.46 24.82 55.96
N SER A 8 112.05 25.83 56.74
CA SER A 8 110.86 26.63 56.42
C SER A 8 110.99 27.39 55.09
N SER A 9 112.20 27.88 54.75
CA SER A 9 112.46 28.53 53.46
C SER A 9 112.30 27.60 52.24
N PHE A 10 112.45 26.28 52.42
CA PHE A 10 112.28 25.29 51.36
C PHE A 10 110.84 24.77 51.24
N TRP A 11 110.16 24.54 52.37
CA TRP A 11 108.79 24.01 52.38
C TRP A 11 107.73 25.05 51.95
N VAL A 12 107.93 26.33 52.25
CA VAL A 12 106.98 27.40 51.90
C VAL A 12 106.82 27.56 50.38
N PRO A 13 107.88 27.65 49.55
CA PRO A 13 107.75 27.68 48.09
C PRO A 13 107.07 26.44 47.50
N LEU A 14 107.33 25.24 48.05
CA LEU A 14 106.68 24.01 47.59
C LEU A 14 105.18 24.01 47.91
N GLN A 15 104.79 24.51 49.08
CA GLN A 15 103.40 24.70 49.46
C GLN A 15 102.70 25.75 48.58
N ILE A 16 103.39 26.85 48.26
CA ILE A 16 102.90 27.87 47.30
C ILE A 16 102.68 27.22 45.93
N ARG A 17 103.65 26.44 45.42
CA ARG A 17 103.51 25.76 44.13
C ARG A 17 102.37 24.74 44.11
N GLY A 18 102.17 24.00 45.20
CA GLY A 18 101.03 23.11 45.35
C GLY A 18 99.68 23.85 45.41
N ALA A 19 99.65 25.05 46.00
CA ALA A 19 98.47 25.92 46.01
C ALA A 19 98.19 26.54 44.63
N GLU A 20 99.21 26.91 43.87
CA GLU A 20 99.09 27.36 42.47
C GLU A 20 98.48 26.27 41.59
N ILE A 21 98.95 25.02 41.69
CA ILE A 21 98.38 23.89 40.94
C ILE A 21 96.91 23.67 41.32
N ARG A 22 96.57 23.73 42.61
CA ARG A 22 95.17 23.62 43.05
C ARG A 22 94.31 24.75 42.50
N ARG A 23 94.82 25.99 42.48
CA ARG A 23 94.14 27.13 41.88
C ARG A 23 93.90 26.89 40.38
N ASP A 24 94.92 26.44 39.65
CA ASP A 24 94.81 26.20 38.21
C ASP A 24 93.82 25.05 37.91
N ILE A 25 93.81 23.98 38.71
CA ILE A 25 92.79 22.92 38.65
C ILE A 25 91.39 23.46 38.91
N SER A 26 91.22 24.32 39.93
CA SER A 26 89.91 24.94 40.22
C SER A 26 89.44 25.88 39.10
N VAL A 27 90.37 26.60 38.45
CA VAL A 27 90.07 27.43 37.28
C VAL A 27 89.61 26.58 36.11
N GLU A 28 90.32 25.50 35.78
CA GLU A 28 89.89 24.59 34.70
C GLU A 28 88.58 23.88 35.04
N SER A 29 88.38 23.48 36.30
CA SER A 29 87.09 22.92 36.75
C SER A 29 85.95 23.92 36.54
N ARG A 30 86.18 25.21 36.82
CA ARG A 30 85.20 26.27 36.56
C ARG A 30 84.93 26.41 35.05
N ASN A 31 85.97 26.43 34.21
CA ASN A 31 85.82 26.52 32.76
C ASN A 31 85.03 25.32 32.19
N ILE A 32 85.25 24.11 32.70
CA ILE A 32 84.48 22.92 32.32
C ILE A 32 83.02 23.08 32.74
N HIS A 33 82.75 23.59 33.94
CA HIS A 33 81.38 23.87 34.40
C HIS A 33 80.69 24.95 33.54
N GLU A 34 81.39 26.03 33.18
CA GLU A 34 80.86 27.08 32.29
C GLU A 34 80.49 26.49 30.91
N LYS A 35 81.38 25.71 30.30
CA LYS A 35 81.08 25.01 29.03
C LYS A 35 79.91 24.03 29.16
N SER A 36 79.78 23.36 30.29
CA SER A 36 78.65 22.46 30.55
C SER A 36 77.33 23.21 30.66
N ILE A 37 77.35 24.45 31.17
CA ILE A 37 76.18 25.34 31.20
C ILE A 37 75.83 25.76 29.77
N GLU A 38 76.81 26.25 29.00
CA GLU A 38 76.62 26.65 27.59
C GLU A 38 76.02 25.50 26.76
N GLN A 39 76.57 24.29 26.86
CA GLN A 39 76.03 23.12 26.15
C GLN A 39 74.60 22.76 26.59
N SER A 40 74.28 22.94 27.88
CA SER A 40 72.92 22.69 28.39
C SER A 40 71.93 23.73 27.87
N GLU A 41 72.36 24.98 27.74
CA GLU A 41 71.57 26.08 27.15
C GLU A 41 71.31 25.83 25.66
N GLU A 42 72.33 25.45 24.87
CA GLU A 42 72.15 25.10 23.46
C GLU A 42 71.15 23.94 23.26
N ILE A 43 71.22 22.92 24.12
CA ILE A 43 70.27 21.79 24.10
C ILE A 43 68.86 22.29 24.42
N TYR A 44 68.71 23.17 25.40
CA TYR A 44 67.43 23.73 25.79
C TYR A 44 66.80 24.57 24.66
N GLU A 45 67.58 25.46 24.04
CA GLU A 45 67.18 26.25 22.88
C GLU A 45 66.73 25.34 21.73
N PHE A 46 67.50 24.30 21.42
CA PHE A 46 67.11 23.32 20.40
C PHE A 46 65.75 22.65 20.70
N TYR A 47 65.49 22.26 21.95
CA TYR A 47 64.21 21.65 22.33
C TYR A 47 63.02 22.63 22.30
N GLN A 48 63.28 23.93 22.48
CA GLN A 48 62.26 24.97 22.34
C GLN A 48 61.96 25.28 20.87
N ASP A 49 63.01 25.45 20.06
CA ASP A 49 62.91 25.93 18.68
C ASP A 49 62.62 24.84 17.66
N LYS A 50 62.89 23.57 17.99
CA LYS A 50 62.53 22.47 17.10
C LYS A 50 61.03 22.50 16.80
N PHE A 51 60.68 22.18 15.55
CA PHE A 51 59.29 22.21 15.11
C PHE A 51 58.36 21.29 15.94
N THR A 52 58.83 20.11 16.35
CA THR A 52 58.10 19.17 17.20
C THR A 52 58.20 19.52 18.69
N ASN A 53 58.00 20.80 19.00
CA ASN A 53 57.95 21.30 20.37
C ASN A 53 56.58 21.07 21.01
N LEU A 54 56.48 21.41 22.30
CA LEU A 54 55.25 21.30 23.07
C LEU A 54 54.10 22.09 22.44
N GLY A 55 54.36 23.28 21.90
CA GLY A 55 53.35 24.14 21.29
C GLY A 55 52.63 23.47 20.11
N LEU A 56 53.38 22.81 19.22
CA LEU A 56 52.81 22.02 18.13
C LEU A 56 51.89 20.91 18.67
N TYR A 57 52.35 20.13 19.65
CA TYR A 57 51.55 19.04 20.21
C TYR A 57 50.30 19.53 20.96
N THR A 58 50.38 20.67 21.66
CA THR A 58 49.21 21.31 22.31
C THR A 58 48.19 21.76 21.27
N TRP A 59 48.66 22.39 20.18
CA TRP A 59 47.79 22.78 19.07
C TRP A 59 47.14 21.56 18.41
N LEU A 60 47.93 20.53 18.06
CA LEU A 60 47.45 19.29 17.47
C LEU A 60 46.41 18.62 18.36
N SER A 61 46.68 18.46 19.65
CA SER A 61 45.75 17.87 20.62
C SER A 61 44.42 18.63 20.66
N THR A 62 44.48 19.97 20.70
CA THR A 62 43.26 20.80 20.70
C THR A 62 42.44 20.65 19.42
N GLN A 63 43.09 20.62 18.26
CA GLN A 63 42.39 20.42 16.97
C GLN A 63 41.81 19.01 16.85
N LEU A 64 42.59 17.99 17.21
CA LEU A 64 42.15 16.60 17.17
C LEU A 64 40.99 16.32 18.13
N GLN A 65 41.01 16.89 19.33
CA GLN A 65 39.88 16.76 20.27
C GLN A 65 38.58 17.35 19.71
N ARG A 66 38.67 18.51 19.04
CA ARG A 66 37.51 19.13 18.38
C ARG A 66 36.97 18.26 17.24
N LEU A 67 37.85 17.81 16.36
CA LEU A 67 37.49 16.92 15.24
C LEU A 67 36.91 15.59 15.75
N TYR A 68 37.50 15.00 16.78
CA TYR A 68 37.04 13.77 17.40
C TYR A 68 35.63 13.91 17.99
N ARG A 69 35.37 15.02 18.71
CA ARG A 69 34.05 15.29 19.28
C ARG A 69 32.99 15.44 18.19
N GLN A 70 33.29 16.15 17.11
CA GLN A 70 32.39 16.32 15.98
C GLN A 70 32.09 14.99 15.29
N ALA A 71 33.14 14.23 14.92
CA ALA A 71 32.98 12.93 14.28
C ALA A 71 32.16 11.95 15.13
N TYR A 72 32.34 11.96 16.46
CA TYR A 72 31.51 11.17 17.37
C TYR A 72 30.02 11.58 17.34
N GLN A 73 29.73 12.88 17.33
CA GLN A 73 28.35 13.37 17.29
C GLN A 73 27.65 12.97 15.98
N ASP A 74 28.35 13.07 14.86
CA ASP A 74 27.85 12.65 13.54
C ASP A 74 27.60 11.13 13.51
N ALA A 75 28.56 10.34 14.00
CA ALA A 75 28.41 8.88 14.09
C ALA A 75 27.22 8.47 14.97
N LEU A 76 27.04 9.12 16.13
CA LEU A 76 25.90 8.86 17.01
C LEU A 76 24.57 9.24 16.37
N ALA A 77 24.53 10.32 15.57
CA ALA A 77 23.33 10.73 14.85
C ALA A 77 22.93 9.66 13.81
N VAL A 78 23.88 9.13 13.05
CA VAL A 78 23.63 8.05 12.08
C VAL A 78 23.22 6.76 12.78
N ALA A 79 23.86 6.40 13.89
CA ALA A 79 23.47 5.23 14.69
C ALA A 79 22.00 5.33 15.18
N ARG A 80 21.56 6.51 15.60
CA ARG A 80 20.15 6.76 15.96
C ARG A 80 19.19 6.65 14.78
N LEU A 81 19.62 6.99 13.56
CA LEU A 81 18.81 6.74 12.36
C LEU A 81 18.68 5.24 12.08
N ALA A 82 19.76 4.47 12.24
CA ALA A 82 19.73 3.01 12.14
C ALA A 82 18.80 2.39 13.19
N GLU A 83 18.85 2.84 14.44
CA GLU A 83 17.93 2.39 15.49
C GLU A 83 16.46 2.68 15.14
N ARG A 84 16.16 3.86 14.58
CA ARG A 84 14.80 4.20 14.13
C ARG A 84 14.34 3.31 12.97
N ALA A 85 15.22 2.99 12.02
CA ALA A 85 14.92 2.08 10.92
C ALA A 85 14.63 0.66 11.45
N PHE A 86 15.49 0.15 12.34
CA PHE A 86 15.30 -1.14 12.99
C PHE A 86 13.95 -1.22 13.72
N ARG A 87 13.63 -0.19 14.52
CA ARG A 87 12.36 -0.13 15.26
C ARG A 87 11.15 -0.05 14.33
N PHE A 88 11.28 0.63 13.20
CA PHE A 88 10.20 0.71 12.21
C PHE A 88 9.93 -0.64 11.56
N GLU A 89 10.97 -1.36 11.14
CA GLU A 89 10.85 -2.67 10.49
C GLU A 89 10.38 -3.75 11.45
N ARG A 90 10.84 -3.71 12.71
CA ARG A 90 10.50 -4.71 13.72
C ARG A 90 9.22 -4.38 14.48
N GLY A 91 8.96 -3.12 14.80
CA GLY A 91 7.73 -2.58 15.44
C GLY A 91 7.41 -3.09 16.87
N ASP A 92 7.79 -4.32 17.21
CA ASP A 92 7.43 -4.99 18.46
C ASP A 92 8.55 -4.99 19.51
N ASP A 93 9.74 -4.52 19.13
CA ASP A 93 10.90 -4.51 20.00
C ASP A 93 11.07 -3.17 20.73
N THR A 94 10.65 -3.15 22.00
CA THR A 94 10.76 -1.98 22.89
C THR A 94 12.06 -1.95 23.69
N THR A 95 12.95 -2.91 23.47
CA THR A 95 14.19 -2.98 24.23
C THR A 95 15.14 -1.83 23.85
N PRO A 96 15.96 -1.35 24.80
CA PRO A 96 16.98 -0.35 24.49
C PRO A 96 18.09 -0.99 23.64
N LEU A 97 18.28 -0.49 22.41
CA LEU A 97 19.32 -0.97 21.49
C LEU A 97 20.61 -0.17 21.62
N LEU A 98 20.49 1.16 21.72
CA LEU A 98 21.62 2.06 21.94
C LEU A 98 21.54 2.67 23.35
N SER A 99 22.61 2.52 24.13
CA SER A 99 22.69 3.11 25.49
C SER A 99 22.74 4.64 25.48
N GLY A 100 23.25 5.25 24.42
CA GLY A 100 23.33 6.71 24.24
C GLY A 100 24.36 7.43 25.14
N GLN A 101 25.03 6.72 26.04
CA GLN A 101 26.04 7.25 26.98
C GLN A 101 27.43 6.68 26.69
N TYR A 102 27.95 6.93 25.49
CA TYR A 102 29.27 6.39 25.10
C TYR A 102 30.43 7.34 25.42
N TRP A 103 30.16 8.65 25.53
CA TRP A 103 31.17 9.67 25.70
C TRP A 103 31.53 9.90 27.17
N ASP A 104 32.76 9.60 27.55
CA ASP A 104 33.32 9.92 28.87
C ASP A 104 34.19 11.17 28.82
N ALA A 105 33.72 12.26 29.42
CA ALA A 105 34.45 13.53 29.44
C ALA A 105 35.80 13.45 30.19
N THR A 106 35.94 12.54 31.16
CA THR A 106 37.14 12.37 32.00
C THR A 106 38.36 12.00 31.15
N TYR A 107 38.14 11.17 30.14
CA TYR A 107 39.19 10.67 29.25
C TYR A 107 39.03 11.22 27.83
N SER A 108 38.49 12.45 27.68
CA SER A 108 38.30 13.11 26.38
C SER A 108 37.48 12.29 25.36
N GLY A 109 36.60 11.42 25.85
CA GLY A 109 35.74 10.57 25.04
C GLY A 109 36.41 9.34 24.44
N LEU A 110 37.68 9.05 24.79
CA LEU A 110 38.39 7.87 24.26
C LEU A 110 37.56 6.59 24.45
N LEU A 111 37.64 5.68 23.48
CA LEU A 111 36.87 4.44 23.39
C LEU A 111 35.36 4.57 23.13
N ALA A 112 34.84 5.79 22.93
CA ALA A 112 33.41 5.98 22.66
C ALA A 112 32.96 5.30 21.34
N GLY A 113 33.84 5.23 20.34
CA GLY A 113 33.55 4.58 19.05
C GLY A 113 33.46 3.07 19.16
N GLU A 114 34.36 2.44 19.92
CA GLU A 114 34.42 1.01 20.17
C GLU A 114 33.18 0.53 20.94
N LYS A 115 32.75 1.31 21.94
CA LYS A 115 31.50 1.03 22.67
C LYS A 115 30.28 1.13 21.76
N LEU A 116 30.19 2.19 20.95
CA LEU A 116 29.10 2.35 19.98
C LEU A 116 29.08 1.21 18.95
N MET A 117 30.24 0.80 18.45
CA MET A 117 30.38 -0.32 17.52
C MET A 117 29.92 -1.64 18.14
N GLY A 118 30.19 -1.85 19.44
CA GLY A 118 29.68 -3.01 20.19
C GLY A 118 28.16 -3.09 20.17
N ASP A 119 27.48 -2.00 20.51
CA ASP A 119 26.01 -1.94 20.52
C ASP A 119 25.43 -2.09 19.10
N LEU A 120 26.08 -1.51 18.07
CA LEU A 120 25.65 -1.67 16.68
C LEU A 120 25.74 -3.12 16.20
N ARG A 121 26.80 -3.85 16.56
CA ARG A 121 26.93 -5.29 16.25
C ARG A 121 25.87 -6.13 16.95
N ALA A 122 25.54 -5.79 18.19
CA ALA A 122 24.46 -6.47 18.92
C ALA A 122 23.10 -6.24 18.23
N MET A 123 22.84 -5.01 17.80
CA MET A 123 21.65 -4.67 17.02
C MET A 123 21.59 -5.42 15.68
N GLU A 124 22.71 -5.51 14.96
CA GLU A 124 22.82 -6.25 13.69
C GLU A 124 22.58 -7.76 13.88
N LEU A 125 23.24 -8.37 14.87
CA LEU A 125 23.07 -9.79 15.17
C LEU A 125 21.60 -10.12 15.48
N ARG A 126 20.95 -9.27 16.27
CA ARG A 126 19.52 -9.41 16.58
C ARG A 126 18.64 -9.26 15.35
N TYR A 127 19.00 -8.36 14.43
CA TYR A 127 18.31 -8.24 13.16
C TYR A 127 18.38 -9.57 12.42
N MET A 128 19.58 -10.15 12.26
CA MET A 128 19.76 -11.43 11.57
C MET A 128 19.00 -12.59 12.24
N GLU A 129 19.00 -12.68 13.58
CA GLU A 129 18.31 -13.74 14.32
C GLU A 129 16.79 -13.70 14.18
N THR A 130 16.22 -12.49 14.04
CA THR A 130 14.77 -12.29 13.98
C THR A 130 14.25 -12.03 12.57
N HIS A 131 15.13 -11.89 11.58
CA HIS A 131 14.79 -11.64 10.18
C HIS A 131 14.56 -12.97 9.43
N TYR A 132 13.40 -13.55 9.66
CA TYR A 132 12.87 -14.66 8.88
C TYR A 132 11.75 -14.18 7.96
N ARG A 133 11.40 -15.03 6.98
CA ARG A 133 10.37 -14.72 5.99
C ARG A 133 8.99 -14.78 6.64
N ASN A 134 8.26 -13.67 6.57
CA ASN A 134 6.84 -13.64 6.86
C ASN A 134 6.04 -14.07 5.63
N MET A 135 4.76 -14.36 5.78
CA MET A 135 3.90 -14.60 4.64
C MET A 135 3.71 -13.29 3.88
N GLU A 136 3.91 -13.32 2.56
CA GLU A 136 3.75 -12.18 1.65
C GLU A 136 2.51 -12.45 0.79
N ILE A 137 1.53 -11.56 0.85
CA ILE A 137 0.24 -11.70 0.17
C ILE A 137 -0.05 -10.46 -0.66
N ASP A 138 -0.54 -10.67 -1.88
CA ASP A 138 -1.12 -9.65 -2.74
C ASP A 138 -2.64 -9.86 -2.81
N GLN A 139 -3.41 -8.87 -2.34
CA GLN A 139 -4.87 -8.92 -2.38
C GLN A 139 -5.44 -7.68 -3.08
N ALA A 140 -6.45 -7.89 -3.93
CA ALA A 140 -7.14 -6.84 -4.65
C ALA A 140 -8.49 -6.51 -3.98
N PHE A 141 -8.78 -5.23 -3.84
CA PHE A 141 -9.96 -4.68 -3.21
C PHE A 141 -10.73 -3.82 -4.21
N SER A 142 -11.94 -4.23 -4.54
CA SER A 142 -12.83 -3.51 -5.45
C SER A 142 -13.69 -2.51 -4.67
N LEU A 143 -13.69 -1.24 -5.07
CA LEU A 143 -14.49 -0.21 -4.43
C LEU A 143 -15.98 -0.46 -4.64
N THR A 144 -16.40 -0.97 -5.79
CA THR A 144 -17.82 -1.37 -6.02
C THR A 144 -18.31 -2.38 -4.99
N GLN A 145 -17.46 -3.32 -4.56
CA GLN A 145 -17.82 -4.37 -3.62
C GLN A 145 -17.74 -3.93 -2.16
N ILE A 146 -16.84 -3.00 -1.84
CA ILE A 146 -16.63 -2.52 -0.46
C ILE A 146 -17.56 -1.37 -0.11
N ASN A 147 -17.62 -0.36 -0.98
CA ASN A 147 -18.42 0.83 -0.75
C ASN A 147 -18.93 1.42 -2.08
N PRO A 148 -20.05 0.92 -2.62
CA PRO A 148 -20.60 1.41 -3.89
C PRO A 148 -21.01 2.89 -3.82
N ALA A 149 -21.45 3.38 -2.66
CA ALA A 149 -21.81 4.78 -2.48
C ALA A 149 -20.60 5.72 -2.63
N ALA A 150 -19.42 5.28 -2.18
CA ALA A 150 -18.17 6.03 -2.38
C ALA A 150 -17.79 6.13 -3.86
N LEU A 151 -18.05 5.09 -4.66
CA LEU A 151 -17.82 5.14 -6.11
C LEU A 151 -18.74 6.15 -6.79
N ILE A 152 -20.03 6.18 -6.45
CA ILE A 152 -20.98 7.16 -6.99
C ILE A 152 -20.51 8.57 -6.66
N THR A 153 -20.11 8.79 -5.40
CA THR A 153 -19.58 10.09 -4.94
C THR A 153 -18.32 10.48 -5.73
N LEU A 154 -17.44 9.53 -6.02
CA LEU A 154 -16.25 9.76 -6.83
C LEU A 154 -16.60 10.21 -8.25
N LYS A 155 -17.58 9.56 -8.90
CA LYS A 155 -18.03 9.92 -10.26
C LYS A 155 -18.63 11.32 -10.32
N GLU A 156 -19.42 11.68 -9.31
CA GLU A 156 -20.12 12.97 -9.27
C GLU A 156 -19.19 14.13 -8.87
N LYS A 157 -18.45 13.96 -7.76
CA LYS A 157 -17.68 15.03 -7.11
C LYS A 157 -16.19 15.01 -7.45
N GLY A 158 -15.68 13.89 -7.97
CA GLY A 158 -14.24 13.68 -8.19
C GLY A 158 -13.47 13.39 -6.91
N GLU A 159 -14.13 13.10 -5.77
CA GLU A 159 -13.45 12.67 -4.55
C GLU A 159 -14.29 11.64 -3.80
N CYS A 160 -13.63 10.72 -3.10
CA CYS A 160 -14.30 9.80 -2.18
C CYS A 160 -13.40 9.38 -1.02
N SER A 161 -14.03 8.84 0.02
CA SER A 161 -13.34 8.21 1.15
C SER A 161 -13.97 6.85 1.39
N PHE A 162 -13.14 5.86 1.69
CA PHE A 162 -13.56 4.49 1.92
C PHE A 162 -12.60 3.79 2.88
N ASP A 163 -13.12 2.79 3.58
CA ASP A 163 -12.39 2.00 4.56
C ASP A 163 -12.34 0.54 4.11
N ILE A 164 -11.21 -0.12 4.39
CA ILE A 164 -11.03 -1.55 4.18
C ILE A 164 -11.04 -2.21 5.57
N PRO A 165 -12.17 -2.80 5.99
CA PRO A 165 -12.26 -3.43 7.30
C PRO A 165 -11.55 -4.77 7.32
N GLU A 166 -11.27 -5.26 8.54
CA GLU A 166 -10.56 -6.52 8.76
C GLU A 166 -11.25 -7.72 8.13
N LEU A 167 -12.59 -7.71 8.13
CA LEU A 167 -13.44 -8.77 7.58
C LEU A 167 -13.02 -9.19 6.17
N TYR A 168 -12.68 -8.24 5.27
CA TYR A 168 -12.29 -8.59 3.90
C TYR A 168 -10.95 -9.32 3.82
N PHE A 169 -10.07 -9.19 4.82
CA PHE A 169 -8.84 -9.99 4.89
C PHE A 169 -9.13 -11.37 5.48
N ASP A 170 -9.96 -11.43 6.52
CA ASP A 170 -10.32 -12.65 7.24
C ASP A 170 -11.16 -13.63 6.40
N LEU A 171 -11.95 -13.12 5.46
CA LEU A 171 -12.73 -13.96 4.52
C LEU A 171 -11.85 -14.80 3.59
N PHE A 172 -10.69 -14.28 3.17
CA PHE A 172 -9.78 -14.99 2.25
C PHE A 172 -8.63 -15.69 2.98
N TYR A 173 -8.13 -15.07 4.05
CA TYR A 173 -6.99 -15.55 4.83
C TYR A 173 -7.33 -15.56 6.32
N PRO A 174 -8.19 -16.49 6.77
CA PRO A 174 -8.52 -16.64 8.18
C PRO A 174 -7.28 -17.08 8.96
N GLY A 175 -7.08 -16.52 10.15
CA GLY A 175 -5.91 -16.80 10.99
C GLY A 175 -4.73 -15.86 10.83
N HIS A 176 -4.74 -15.03 9.78
CA HIS A 176 -3.67 -14.07 9.57
C HIS A 176 -3.79 -12.87 10.52
N TYR A 177 -2.70 -12.48 11.16
CA TYR A 177 -2.63 -11.29 12.02
C TYR A 177 -1.32 -10.52 11.76
N ARG A 178 -1.12 -9.38 12.45
CA ARG A 178 0.00 -8.45 12.22
C ARG A 178 0.18 -8.03 10.75
N ARG A 179 -0.93 -7.78 10.07
CA ARG A 179 -0.95 -7.41 8.65
C ARG A 179 -0.34 -6.02 8.45
N ARG A 180 0.84 -5.93 7.83
CA ARG A 180 1.54 -4.67 7.51
C ARG A 180 1.68 -4.51 6.00
N ILE A 181 1.32 -3.35 5.50
CA ILE A 181 1.41 -3.00 4.08
C ILE A 181 2.89 -2.92 3.68
N LYS A 182 3.21 -3.50 2.53
CA LYS A 182 4.49 -3.35 1.82
C LYS A 182 4.37 -2.41 0.63
N SER A 183 3.27 -2.47 -0.11
CA SER A 183 2.93 -1.49 -1.13
C SER A 183 1.43 -1.48 -1.41
N ALA A 184 0.94 -0.37 -1.96
CA ALA A 184 -0.42 -0.28 -2.49
C ALA A 184 -0.37 0.22 -3.94
N ARG A 185 -1.15 -0.41 -4.82
CA ARG A 185 -1.24 -0.09 -6.25
C ARG A 185 -2.67 0.17 -6.65
N LEU A 186 -2.89 1.16 -7.50
CA LEU A 186 -4.22 1.59 -7.90
C LEU A 186 -4.47 1.29 -9.38
N THR A 187 -5.64 0.69 -9.65
CA THR A 187 -6.15 0.45 -11.00
C THR A 187 -7.53 1.09 -11.13
N ILE A 188 -7.71 1.98 -12.10
CA ILE A 188 -9.01 2.64 -12.39
C ILE A 188 -9.41 2.29 -13.83
N PRO A 189 -10.16 1.20 -14.05
CA PRO A 189 -10.73 0.90 -15.36
C PRO A 189 -11.73 1.98 -15.78
N CYS A 190 -11.36 2.77 -16.78
CA CYS A 190 -12.19 3.84 -17.35
C CYS A 190 -11.88 4.06 -18.83
N ILE A 191 -12.77 4.77 -19.53
CA ILE A 191 -12.59 5.10 -20.94
C ILE A 191 -11.90 6.46 -21.02
N THR A 192 -10.67 6.46 -21.53
CA THR A 192 -9.88 7.68 -21.72
C THR A 192 -9.40 7.82 -23.15
N GLY A 193 -9.16 9.06 -23.57
CA GLY A 193 -8.59 9.34 -24.89
C GLY A 193 -7.11 8.95 -24.97
N PRO A 194 -6.56 8.76 -26.19
CA PRO A 194 -5.14 8.47 -26.37
C PRO A 194 -4.28 9.60 -25.77
N TYR A 195 -3.15 9.23 -25.16
CA TYR A 195 -2.20 10.15 -24.53
C TYR A 195 -2.78 11.03 -23.40
N THR A 196 -3.84 10.57 -22.74
CA THR A 196 -4.43 11.26 -21.59
C THR A 196 -3.97 10.61 -20.29
N ASN A 197 -3.53 11.41 -19.32
CA ASN A 197 -3.16 10.91 -18.00
C ASN A 197 -4.42 10.70 -17.14
N ILE A 198 -4.39 9.69 -16.27
CA ILE A 198 -5.38 9.51 -15.22
C ILE A 198 -4.73 9.97 -13.92
N GLY A 199 -4.71 11.30 -13.74
CA GLY A 199 -4.15 11.93 -12.55
C GLY A 199 -5.11 11.77 -11.36
N ALA A 200 -4.86 10.81 -10.50
CA ALA A 200 -5.57 10.64 -9.23
C ALA A 200 -4.56 10.67 -8.07
N THR A 201 -5.02 11.11 -6.90
CA THR A 201 -4.23 11.10 -5.66
C THR A 201 -4.91 10.19 -4.65
N LEU A 202 -4.21 9.11 -4.27
CA LEU A 202 -4.64 8.19 -3.22
C LEU A 202 -3.88 8.54 -1.95
N THR A 203 -4.60 8.75 -0.85
CA THR A 203 -4.04 9.14 0.46
C THR A 203 -4.53 8.19 1.54
N LEU A 204 -3.61 7.71 2.39
CA LEU A 204 -3.93 6.92 3.57
C LEU A 204 -4.25 7.89 4.73
N THR A 205 -5.47 7.85 5.23
CA THR A 205 -5.93 8.72 6.32
C THR A 205 -5.78 8.09 7.70
N GLY A 206 -5.82 6.76 7.78
CA GLY A 206 -5.65 6.02 9.03
C GLY A 206 -5.35 4.55 8.76
N SER A 207 -4.69 3.89 9.70
CA SER A 207 -4.45 2.45 9.62
C SER A 207 -4.40 1.81 11.00
N LYS A 208 -4.81 0.54 11.07
CA LYS A 208 -4.84 -0.28 12.28
C LYS A 208 -4.18 -1.63 12.04
N ILE A 209 -3.62 -2.19 13.10
CA ILE A 209 -3.02 -3.52 13.09
C ILE A 209 -3.52 -4.34 14.29
N ARG A 210 -3.85 -5.61 14.03
CA ARG A 210 -4.05 -6.61 15.08
C ARG A 210 -2.68 -7.15 15.49
N LYS A 211 -2.19 -6.72 16.67
CA LYS A 211 -0.87 -7.13 17.15
C LYS A 211 -0.85 -8.58 17.60
N ASP A 212 -1.88 -9.03 18.29
CA ASP A 212 -1.94 -10.39 18.84
C ASP A 212 -3.19 -11.10 18.31
N PRO A 213 -3.17 -12.44 18.14
CA PRO A 213 -4.24 -13.21 17.49
C PRO A 213 -5.45 -13.42 18.41
N ILE A 214 -5.98 -12.32 18.93
CA ILE A 214 -7.10 -12.27 19.87
C ILE A 214 -8.21 -11.48 19.19
N LEU A 215 -9.42 -12.03 19.13
CA LEU A 215 -10.61 -11.36 18.59
C LEU A 215 -10.98 -10.10 19.39
N GLY A 216 -11.80 -9.23 18.80
CA GLY A 216 -12.28 -7.99 19.43
C GLY A 216 -11.64 -6.74 18.82
N GLU A 217 -12.43 -5.66 18.73
CA GLU A 217 -11.98 -4.38 18.20
C GLU A 217 -11.00 -3.66 19.14
N GLU A 218 -11.08 -3.93 20.44
CA GLU A 218 -10.20 -3.40 21.48
C GLU A 218 -8.73 -3.82 21.32
N ASN A 219 -8.49 -4.91 20.59
CA ASN A 219 -7.16 -5.45 20.30
C ASN A 219 -6.55 -4.88 19.01
N LEU A 220 -7.27 -3.99 18.31
CA LEU A 220 -6.75 -3.25 17.17
C LEU A 220 -5.98 -2.01 17.64
N LEU A 221 -4.72 -1.93 17.24
CA LEU A 221 -3.84 -0.81 17.54
C LEU A 221 -3.76 0.14 16.35
N ASP A 222 -3.94 1.44 16.60
CA ASP A 222 -3.73 2.47 15.60
C ASP A 222 -2.24 2.56 15.23
N VAL A 223 -1.95 2.51 13.94
CA VAL A 223 -0.63 2.75 13.37
C VAL A 223 -0.66 4.13 12.71
N PRO A 224 -0.06 5.15 13.33
CA PRO A 224 -0.13 6.50 12.79
C PRO A 224 0.62 6.57 11.46
N PRO A 225 0.07 7.28 10.46
CA PRO A 225 0.74 7.50 9.19
C PRO A 225 1.96 8.39 9.42
N THR A 226 3.17 7.83 9.30
CA THR A 226 4.42 8.53 9.64
C THR A 226 5.21 9.01 8.43
N ARG A 227 5.09 8.32 7.28
CA ARG A 227 5.87 8.54 6.05
C ARG A 227 4.94 8.54 4.85
N SER A 228 5.39 9.10 3.73
CA SER A 228 4.75 9.09 2.39
C SER A 228 3.34 8.50 2.37
N VAL A 229 2.38 9.33 2.78
CA VAL A 229 0.98 8.97 3.05
C VAL A 229 0.09 9.12 1.83
N SER A 230 0.68 9.44 0.68
CA SER A 230 -0.05 9.70 -0.55
C SER A 230 0.77 9.31 -1.77
N ILE A 231 0.09 8.77 -2.78
CA ILE A 231 0.63 8.51 -4.11
C ILE A 231 -0.19 9.23 -5.18
N ALA A 232 0.44 9.50 -6.32
CA ALA A 232 -0.23 9.98 -7.52
C ALA A 232 -0.17 8.92 -8.62
N THR A 233 -1.28 8.77 -9.36
CA THR A 233 -1.33 7.90 -10.55
C THR A 233 -1.03 8.69 -11.82
N SER A 234 -0.48 8.02 -12.82
CA SER A 234 -0.23 8.55 -14.16
C SER A 234 -1.12 7.86 -15.19
N THR A 235 -1.14 6.52 -15.21
CA THR A 235 -1.98 5.72 -16.11
C THR A 235 -3.14 5.06 -15.37
N ALA A 236 -3.08 5.00 -14.04
CA ALA A 236 -4.01 4.26 -13.20
C ALA A 236 -4.20 2.80 -13.65
N GLN A 237 -3.12 2.16 -14.11
CA GLN A 237 -3.06 0.73 -14.40
C GLN A 237 -2.00 0.08 -13.52
N ASN A 238 -2.43 -0.45 -12.37
CA ASN A 238 -1.55 -1.01 -11.36
C ASN A 238 -0.46 -0.03 -10.87
N ASP A 239 -0.80 1.26 -10.79
CA ASP A 239 0.12 2.34 -10.46
C ASP A 239 0.45 2.34 -8.97
N SER A 240 1.73 2.23 -8.63
CA SER A 240 2.25 2.25 -7.25
C SER A 240 2.62 3.64 -6.73
N GLY A 241 2.54 4.68 -7.56
CA GLY A 241 3.02 6.03 -7.23
C GLY A 241 4.52 6.24 -7.37
N VAL A 242 5.25 5.23 -7.83
CA VAL A 242 6.68 5.29 -8.16
C VAL A 242 6.89 4.85 -9.61
N PHE A 243 7.96 5.33 -10.24
CA PHE A 243 8.24 4.99 -11.64
C PHE A 243 8.58 3.50 -11.83
N HIS A 244 9.23 2.89 -10.84
CA HIS A 244 9.59 1.48 -10.83
C HIS A 244 9.38 0.92 -9.43
N LEU A 245 8.50 -0.08 -9.30
CA LEU A 245 8.25 -0.76 -8.04
C LEU A 245 9.34 -1.82 -7.82
N ASP A 246 10.31 -1.51 -6.96
CA ASP A 246 11.37 -2.44 -6.57
C ASP A 246 11.49 -2.52 -5.04
N PHE A 247 11.19 -3.68 -4.47
CA PHE A 247 11.33 -3.92 -3.03
C PHE A 247 12.78 -3.93 -2.54
N ARG A 248 13.76 -3.75 -3.44
CA ARG A 248 15.19 -3.56 -3.11
C ARG A 248 15.63 -2.09 -3.06
N ASP A 249 14.74 -1.13 -3.30
CA ASP A 249 15.07 0.30 -3.12
C ASP A 249 15.49 0.55 -1.66
N GLU A 250 16.49 1.41 -1.46
CA GLU A 250 16.97 1.81 -0.13
C GLU A 250 15.93 2.63 0.64
N ARG A 251 14.93 3.18 -0.06
CA ARG A 251 13.82 3.92 0.50
C ARG A 251 12.60 3.03 0.64
N TYR A 252 11.90 3.19 1.76
CA TYR A 252 10.61 2.55 1.97
C TYR A 252 9.60 2.97 0.91
N MET A 253 8.77 2.01 0.53
CA MET A 253 7.69 2.25 -0.42
C MET A 253 6.59 3.12 0.19
N PRO A 254 5.79 3.82 -0.65
CA PRO A 254 4.60 4.49 -0.16
C PRO A 254 3.70 3.54 0.63
N PHE A 255 3.19 4.01 1.77
CA PHE A 255 2.38 3.25 2.72
C PHE A 255 3.06 2.06 3.42
N GLU A 256 4.35 1.81 3.15
CA GLU A 256 5.05 0.71 3.81
C GLU A 256 5.03 0.86 5.33
N GLY A 257 4.80 -0.25 6.04
CA GLY A 257 4.71 -0.30 7.50
C GLY A 257 3.36 0.12 8.08
N ALA A 258 2.45 0.68 7.29
CA ALA A 258 1.08 0.94 7.71
C ALA A 258 0.31 -0.37 8.00
N GLY A 259 -0.74 -0.29 8.81
CA GLY A 259 -1.64 -1.43 9.05
C GLY A 259 -2.50 -1.72 7.82
N ALA A 260 -2.81 -3.00 7.56
CA ALA A 260 -3.64 -3.38 6.42
C ALA A 260 -5.11 -2.94 6.56
N ILE A 261 -5.64 -2.93 7.80
CA ILE A 261 -6.95 -2.34 8.10
C ILE A 261 -6.77 -0.83 7.95
N SER A 262 -7.38 -0.25 6.93
CA SER A 262 -6.94 1.06 6.45
C SER A 262 -8.08 1.92 5.93
N ALA A 263 -7.95 3.22 6.16
CA ALA A 263 -8.87 4.26 5.71
C ALA A 263 -8.20 5.08 4.60
N TRP A 264 -8.88 5.25 3.47
CA TRP A 264 -8.33 5.84 2.26
C TRP A 264 -9.18 7.00 1.76
N LYS A 265 -8.49 7.99 1.16
CA LYS A 265 -9.11 9.07 0.40
C LYS A 265 -8.55 9.06 -1.02
N LEU A 266 -9.45 9.02 -2.01
CA LEU A 266 -9.12 9.13 -3.42
C LEU A 266 -9.64 10.47 -3.96
N SER A 267 -8.79 11.21 -4.66
CA SER A 267 -9.14 12.50 -5.26
C SER A 267 -8.71 12.55 -6.72
N LEU A 268 -9.61 13.04 -7.56
CA LEU A 268 -9.40 13.36 -8.97
C LEU A 268 -9.54 14.89 -9.18
N PRO A 269 -8.98 15.47 -10.25
CA PRO A 269 -9.12 16.89 -10.59
C PRO A 269 -10.58 17.32 -10.76
N LYS A 270 -11.03 18.27 -9.92
CA LYS A 270 -12.43 18.72 -9.94
C LYS A 270 -12.73 19.75 -11.02
N SER A 271 -11.87 20.77 -11.15
CA SER A 271 -12.11 21.93 -12.02
C SER A 271 -11.87 21.62 -13.50
N PHE A 272 -10.87 20.79 -13.80
CA PHE A 272 -10.52 20.39 -15.16
C PHE A 272 -10.52 18.87 -15.25
N ARG A 273 -11.66 18.29 -15.63
CA ARG A 273 -11.82 16.85 -15.81
C ARG A 273 -11.21 16.44 -17.14
N GLN A 274 -10.09 15.73 -17.09
CA GLN A 274 -9.34 15.30 -18.28
C GLN A 274 -10.08 14.24 -19.11
N PHE A 275 -11.04 13.54 -18.50
CA PHE A 275 -11.92 12.56 -19.12
C PHE A 275 -13.26 12.53 -18.37
N ASP A 276 -14.25 11.86 -18.95
CA ASP A 276 -15.56 11.72 -18.31
C ASP A 276 -15.51 10.67 -17.19
N TYR A 277 -15.69 11.12 -15.94
CA TYR A 277 -15.68 10.26 -14.76
C TYR A 277 -16.85 9.27 -14.70
N GLN A 278 -17.92 9.51 -15.44
CA GLN A 278 -19.02 8.55 -15.52
C GLN A 278 -18.60 7.22 -16.17
N THR A 279 -17.51 7.24 -16.94
CA THR A 279 -16.90 6.06 -17.57
C THR A 279 -16.05 5.20 -16.62
N ILE A 280 -15.86 5.64 -15.37
CA ILE A 280 -15.14 4.83 -14.37
C ILE A 280 -16.02 3.63 -14.01
N ASN A 281 -15.55 2.42 -14.27
CA ASN A 281 -16.32 1.21 -13.97
C ASN A 281 -16.15 0.81 -12.51
N ASP A 282 -14.91 0.85 -12.03
CA ASP A 282 -14.54 0.49 -10.66
C ASP A 282 -13.23 1.20 -10.28
N VAL A 283 -12.86 1.10 -9.00
CA VAL A 283 -11.55 1.46 -8.48
C VAL A 283 -11.02 0.25 -7.73
N ILE A 284 -9.90 -0.31 -8.18
CA ILE A 284 -9.31 -1.50 -7.61
C ILE A 284 -8.01 -1.11 -6.91
N LEU A 285 -7.95 -1.37 -5.61
CA LEU A 285 -6.75 -1.18 -4.79
C LEU A 285 -6.09 -2.53 -4.56
N HIS A 286 -4.88 -2.72 -5.08
CA HIS A 286 -4.06 -3.90 -4.80
C HIS A 286 -3.15 -3.60 -3.62
N ILE A 287 -3.31 -4.31 -2.51
CA ILE A 287 -2.46 -4.18 -1.33
C ILE A 287 -1.56 -5.41 -1.26
N SER A 288 -0.26 -5.16 -1.34
CA SER A 288 0.77 -6.14 -1.00
C SER A 288 1.10 -5.98 0.47
N TYR A 289 0.95 -7.02 1.28
CA TYR A 289 1.18 -6.97 2.73
C TYR A 289 1.85 -8.23 3.24
N THR A 290 2.47 -8.11 4.43
CA THR A 290 3.00 -9.25 5.18
C THR A 290 2.11 -9.61 6.36
N ALA A 291 1.99 -10.89 6.69
CA ALA A 291 1.22 -11.37 7.83
C ALA A 291 1.91 -12.54 8.57
N GLN A 292 1.45 -12.79 9.79
CA GLN A 292 1.74 -14.00 10.59
C GLN A 292 0.49 -14.88 10.67
N ASP A 293 0.67 -16.19 10.80
CA ASP A 293 -0.42 -17.16 10.86
C ASP A 293 -0.60 -17.68 12.28
N ASP A 294 -1.84 -17.92 12.70
CA ASP A 294 -2.17 -18.65 13.91
C ASP A 294 -3.37 -19.58 13.67
N GLY A 295 -3.17 -20.87 13.95
CA GLY A 295 -4.15 -21.90 13.65
C GLY A 295 -5.37 -21.92 14.56
N GLU A 296 -5.23 -21.46 15.81
CA GLU A 296 -6.37 -21.36 16.74
C GLU A 296 -7.23 -20.15 16.37
N PHE A 297 -6.59 -19.02 16.10
CA PHE A 297 -7.26 -17.83 15.59
C PHE A 297 -7.98 -18.10 14.27
N ARG A 298 -7.38 -18.90 13.38
CA ARG A 298 -8.04 -19.35 12.15
C ARG A 298 -9.36 -20.06 12.43
N GLN A 299 -9.38 -21.02 13.36
CA GLN A 299 -10.59 -21.76 13.69
C GLN A 299 -11.69 -20.86 14.26
N GLN A 300 -11.31 -19.89 15.08
CA GLN A 300 -12.25 -18.91 15.63
C GLN A 300 -12.89 -18.06 14.52
N ILE A 301 -12.08 -17.54 13.59
CA ILE A 301 -12.54 -16.74 12.45
C ILE A 301 -13.42 -17.57 11.51
N GLU A 302 -13.01 -18.80 11.17
CA GLU A 302 -13.82 -19.70 10.33
C GLU A 302 -15.16 -20.03 10.99
N GLY A 303 -15.19 -20.23 12.32
CA GLY A 303 -16.42 -20.40 13.08
C GLY A 303 -17.35 -19.19 12.98
N SER A 304 -16.83 -17.98 13.23
CA SER A 304 -17.61 -16.74 13.09
C SER A 304 -18.10 -16.51 11.66
N ASN A 305 -17.29 -16.78 10.65
CA ASN A 305 -17.68 -16.66 9.25
C ASN A 305 -18.80 -17.65 8.90
N ALA A 306 -18.74 -18.89 9.40
CA ALA A 306 -19.77 -19.90 9.18
C ALA A 306 -21.11 -19.50 9.83
N GLU A 307 -21.09 -18.89 11.03
CA GLU A 307 -22.29 -18.35 11.68
C GLU A 307 -22.94 -17.25 10.82
N VAL A 308 -22.14 -16.30 10.34
CA VAL A 308 -22.61 -15.22 9.44
C VAL A 308 -23.18 -15.80 8.15
N GLU A 309 -22.49 -16.77 7.54
CA GLU A 309 -22.97 -17.44 6.33
C GLU A 309 -24.32 -18.13 6.56
N SER A 310 -24.49 -18.81 7.70
CA SER A 310 -25.74 -19.48 8.05
C SER A 310 -26.91 -18.51 8.19
N GLU A 311 -26.65 -17.31 8.73
CA GLU A 311 -27.66 -16.26 8.89
C GLU A 311 -28.04 -15.64 7.54
N ILE A 312 -27.04 -15.39 6.68
CA ILE A 312 -27.27 -14.92 5.30
C ILE A 312 -28.13 -15.93 4.54
N ARG A 313 -27.77 -17.22 4.58
CA ARG A 313 -28.54 -18.29 3.93
C ARG A 313 -29.99 -18.30 4.41
N ARG A 314 -30.23 -18.17 5.72
CA ARG A 314 -31.58 -18.09 6.30
C ARG A 314 -32.35 -16.86 5.78
N SER A 315 -31.72 -15.69 5.80
CA SER A 315 -32.35 -14.47 5.29
C SER A 315 -32.71 -14.55 3.81
N LEU A 316 -31.86 -15.16 2.97
CA LEU A 316 -32.09 -15.34 1.54
C LEU A 316 -33.15 -16.41 1.23
N GLN A 317 -33.39 -17.34 2.15
CA GLN A 317 -34.52 -18.26 2.04
C GLN A 317 -35.84 -17.56 2.34
N GLU A 318 -35.87 -16.63 3.28
CA GLU A 318 -37.10 -15.93 3.64
C GLU A 318 -37.43 -14.77 2.70
N ARG A 319 -36.41 -14.09 2.17
CA ARG A 319 -36.56 -12.89 1.34
C ARG A 319 -35.74 -13.02 0.06
N PRO A 320 -36.37 -13.04 -1.13
CA PRO A 320 -35.63 -12.95 -2.38
C PRO A 320 -34.91 -11.60 -2.48
N LEU A 321 -33.78 -11.57 -3.19
CA LEU A 321 -33.02 -10.36 -3.46
C LEU A 321 -33.03 -10.03 -4.94
N TRP A 322 -33.00 -8.73 -5.23
CA TRP A 322 -32.91 -8.18 -6.57
C TRP A 322 -31.48 -7.71 -6.86
N ARG A 323 -30.99 -8.02 -8.06
CA ARG A 323 -29.75 -7.46 -8.62
C ARG A 323 -30.02 -6.84 -9.98
N ALA A 324 -29.65 -5.57 -10.12
CA ALA A 324 -29.82 -4.79 -11.35
C ALA A 324 -28.50 -4.66 -12.11
N PHE A 325 -28.36 -5.27 -13.28
CA PHE A 325 -27.19 -5.15 -14.15
C PHE A 325 -27.38 -4.03 -15.16
N SER A 326 -26.55 -2.98 -15.09
CA SER A 326 -26.52 -1.91 -16.10
C SER A 326 -25.61 -2.29 -17.26
N LEU A 327 -26.15 -2.44 -18.46
CA LEU A 327 -25.31 -2.71 -19.64
C LEU A 327 -24.34 -1.56 -19.90
N ARG A 328 -24.76 -0.31 -19.73
CA ARG A 328 -23.87 0.85 -19.93
C ARG A 328 -22.71 0.89 -18.95
N GLN A 329 -22.95 0.64 -17.67
CA GLN A 329 -21.93 0.79 -16.62
C GLN A 329 -21.11 -0.48 -16.40
N GLU A 330 -21.76 -1.64 -16.35
CA GLU A 330 -21.09 -2.90 -16.06
C GLU A 330 -20.55 -3.58 -17.33
N PHE A 331 -21.15 -3.30 -18.48
CA PHE A 331 -20.83 -3.93 -19.76
C PHE A 331 -20.59 -2.88 -20.86
N SER A 332 -19.84 -1.82 -20.55
CA SER A 332 -19.71 -0.64 -21.43
C SER A 332 -19.21 -0.95 -22.84
N ASN A 333 -18.28 -1.92 -22.99
CA ASN A 333 -17.79 -2.34 -24.30
C ASN A 333 -18.87 -3.05 -25.12
N PRO A 334 -19.52 -4.13 -24.61
CA PRO A 334 -20.70 -4.70 -25.26
C PRO A 334 -21.80 -3.69 -25.53
N TYR A 335 -22.14 -2.82 -24.58
CA TYR A 335 -23.19 -1.81 -24.75
C TYR A 335 -22.88 -0.83 -25.90
N ASN A 336 -21.67 -0.28 -25.95
CA ASN A 336 -21.27 0.60 -27.07
C ASN A 336 -21.23 -0.14 -28.41
N ARG A 337 -20.87 -1.43 -28.41
CA ARG A 337 -20.93 -2.26 -29.62
C ARG A 337 -22.38 -2.43 -30.08
N LEU A 338 -23.29 -2.74 -29.15
CA LEU A 338 -24.71 -2.91 -29.40
C LEU A 338 -25.39 -1.65 -29.96
N LEU A 339 -24.96 -0.46 -29.52
CA LEU A 339 -25.44 0.80 -30.10
C LEU A 339 -24.94 1.03 -31.54
N ARG A 340 -23.67 0.69 -31.82
CA ARG A 340 -22.96 1.05 -33.07
C ARG A 340 -22.97 -0.04 -34.15
N SER A 341 -23.37 -1.26 -33.79
CA SER A 341 -23.49 -2.39 -34.71
C SER A 341 -24.75 -2.27 -35.56
N ALA A 342 -24.76 -2.92 -36.73
CA ALA A 342 -25.95 -2.98 -37.55
C ALA A 342 -27.06 -3.81 -36.89
N VAL A 343 -28.31 -3.53 -37.22
CA VAL A 343 -29.46 -4.36 -36.84
C VAL A 343 -29.22 -5.81 -37.29
N GLY A 344 -29.49 -6.77 -36.41
CA GLY A 344 -29.22 -8.20 -36.62
C GLY A 344 -27.81 -8.67 -36.27
N GLU A 345 -26.87 -7.78 -35.90
CA GLU A 345 -25.52 -8.19 -35.52
C GLU A 345 -25.46 -8.71 -34.06
N PRO A 346 -24.91 -9.91 -33.81
CA PRO A 346 -24.85 -10.48 -32.47
C PRO A 346 -23.74 -9.86 -31.61
N VAL A 347 -24.14 -9.32 -30.46
CA VAL A 347 -23.23 -8.77 -29.46
C VAL A 347 -23.17 -9.68 -28.24
N LYS A 348 -21.96 -10.10 -27.88
CA LYS A 348 -21.71 -10.97 -26.73
C LYS A 348 -21.57 -10.17 -25.44
N VAL A 349 -22.33 -10.57 -24.42
CA VAL A 349 -22.27 -10.03 -23.05
C VAL A 349 -21.90 -11.16 -22.10
N GLU A 350 -20.82 -11.00 -21.35
CA GLU A 350 -20.26 -12.04 -20.49
C GLU A 350 -20.60 -11.82 -19.01
N PHE A 351 -21.56 -12.58 -18.50
CA PHE A 351 -21.92 -12.56 -17.08
C PHE A 351 -20.96 -13.44 -16.27
N SER A 352 -20.51 -12.95 -15.13
CA SER A 352 -19.59 -13.65 -14.24
C SER A 352 -19.97 -13.46 -12.77
N GLU A 353 -19.59 -14.43 -11.93
CA GLU A 353 -19.84 -14.43 -10.48
C GLU A 353 -19.29 -13.17 -9.78
N LYS A 354 -18.22 -12.57 -10.34
CA LYS A 354 -17.57 -11.37 -9.78
C LYS A 354 -18.49 -10.14 -9.72
N ARG A 355 -19.60 -10.15 -10.47
CA ARG A 355 -20.59 -9.06 -10.52
C ARG A 355 -21.70 -9.19 -9.47
N PHE A 356 -21.70 -10.28 -8.71
CA PHE A 356 -22.58 -10.47 -7.56
C PHE A 356 -21.90 -9.99 -6.27
N PRO A 357 -22.68 -9.53 -5.28
CA PRO A 357 -22.18 -9.23 -3.94
C PRO A 357 -21.31 -10.35 -3.36
N LEU A 358 -20.23 -9.98 -2.66
CA LEU A 358 -19.26 -10.93 -2.10
C LEU A 358 -19.91 -12.00 -1.21
N PHE A 359 -20.90 -11.61 -0.40
CA PHE A 359 -21.62 -12.50 0.50
C PHE A 359 -22.47 -13.57 -0.19
N LEU A 360 -22.67 -13.47 -1.51
CA LEU A 360 -23.36 -14.47 -2.31
C LEU A 360 -22.43 -15.44 -2.99
N GLN A 361 -21.11 -15.22 -2.98
CA GLN A 361 -20.16 -16.06 -3.72
C GLN A 361 -20.03 -17.48 -3.13
N GLY A 362 -19.43 -18.39 -3.91
CA GLY A 362 -19.18 -19.77 -3.49
C GLY A 362 -20.47 -20.58 -3.35
N ALA A 363 -20.58 -21.35 -2.25
CA ALA A 363 -21.68 -22.29 -2.03
C ALA A 363 -23.06 -21.62 -1.94
N ILE A 364 -23.13 -20.33 -1.61
CA ILE A 364 -24.39 -19.59 -1.63
C ILE A 364 -24.88 -19.46 -3.07
N LEU A 365 -24.00 -19.01 -3.97
CA LEU A 365 -24.30 -18.73 -5.37
C LEU A 365 -24.79 -19.98 -6.13
N GLU A 366 -24.15 -21.12 -5.86
CA GLU A 366 -24.50 -22.41 -6.47
C GLU A 366 -25.92 -22.88 -6.14
N ASN A 367 -26.49 -22.38 -5.05
CA ASN A 367 -27.81 -22.72 -4.56
C ASN A 367 -28.83 -21.58 -4.73
N LEU A 368 -28.50 -20.55 -5.50
CA LEU A 368 -29.46 -19.52 -5.89
C LEU A 368 -30.28 -19.96 -7.12
N GLU A 369 -31.59 -19.78 -7.03
CA GLU A 369 -32.51 -19.95 -8.15
C GLU A 369 -33.12 -18.61 -8.56
N ILE A 370 -33.14 -18.35 -9.86
CA ILE A 370 -33.76 -17.16 -10.45
C ILE A 370 -35.28 -17.34 -10.37
N GLN A 371 -35.94 -16.45 -9.62
CA GLN A 371 -37.39 -16.44 -9.45
C GLN A 371 -38.07 -15.60 -10.54
N SER A 372 -37.48 -14.45 -10.86
CA SER A 372 -37.96 -13.56 -11.90
C SER A 372 -36.79 -12.80 -12.54
N ALA A 373 -36.95 -12.41 -13.81
CA ALA A 373 -35.99 -11.57 -14.51
C ALA A 373 -36.73 -10.58 -15.41
N GLN A 374 -36.33 -9.30 -15.40
CA GLN A 374 -36.91 -8.26 -16.23
C GLN A 374 -35.83 -7.51 -17.01
N LEU A 375 -36.12 -7.17 -18.26
CA LEU A 375 -35.31 -6.27 -19.06
C LEU A 375 -35.97 -4.89 -19.08
N VAL A 376 -35.22 -3.85 -18.71
CA VAL A 376 -35.72 -2.48 -18.58
C VAL A 376 -34.94 -1.55 -19.49
N LEU A 377 -35.65 -0.75 -20.28
CA LEU A 377 -35.04 0.30 -21.09
C LEU A 377 -35.02 1.61 -20.30
N VAL A 378 -33.86 2.26 -20.22
CA VAL A 378 -33.74 3.58 -19.62
C VAL A 378 -33.58 4.57 -20.76
N LEU A 379 -34.61 5.37 -21.01
CA LEU A 379 -34.64 6.36 -22.08
C LEU A 379 -34.18 7.73 -21.58
N ASN A 380 -33.68 8.57 -22.49
CA ASN A 380 -33.48 9.99 -22.17
C ASN A 380 -34.83 10.73 -22.07
N PRO A 381 -34.93 11.82 -21.28
CA PRO A 381 -36.20 12.50 -21.05
C PRO A 381 -36.88 12.94 -22.35
N GLY A 382 -38.16 12.56 -22.52
CA GLY A 382 -38.97 12.92 -23.69
C GLY A 382 -38.88 11.97 -24.89
N GLN A 383 -38.13 10.87 -24.78
CA GLN A 383 -37.98 9.87 -25.84
C GLN A 383 -39.01 8.72 -25.70
N THR A 384 -39.36 8.09 -26.82
CA THR A 384 -40.24 6.92 -26.92
C THR A 384 -39.48 5.70 -27.46
N TYR A 385 -40.10 4.52 -27.42
CA TYR A 385 -39.47 3.24 -27.75
C TYR A 385 -40.32 2.36 -28.70
N GLY A 386 -41.31 2.94 -29.40
CA GLY A 386 -42.23 2.19 -30.25
C GLY A 386 -41.50 1.25 -31.22
N GLU A 387 -42.07 0.06 -31.43
CA GLU A 387 -41.59 -0.97 -32.38
C GLU A 387 -40.18 -1.54 -32.10
N PHE A 388 -39.62 -1.34 -30.91
CA PHE A 388 -38.37 -2.00 -30.53
C PHE A 388 -38.54 -3.54 -30.45
N SER A 389 -37.55 -4.31 -30.89
CA SER A 389 -37.49 -5.77 -30.71
C SER A 389 -36.05 -6.28 -30.63
N MET A 390 -35.85 -7.33 -29.81
CA MET A 390 -34.54 -7.90 -29.49
C MET A 390 -34.64 -9.40 -29.27
N GLN A 391 -33.55 -10.10 -29.58
CA GLN A 391 -33.32 -11.49 -29.19
C GLN A 391 -32.20 -11.61 -28.15
N ILE A 392 -32.38 -12.54 -27.23
CA ILE A 392 -31.34 -12.96 -26.28
C ILE A 392 -31.14 -14.47 -26.46
N ASN A 393 -29.90 -14.89 -26.71
CA ASN A 393 -29.54 -16.28 -26.98
C ASN A 393 -30.29 -16.92 -28.18
N GLY A 394 -30.71 -16.09 -29.16
CA GLY A 394 -31.47 -16.53 -30.33
C GLY A 394 -32.96 -16.75 -30.07
N GLU A 395 -33.42 -16.53 -28.84
CA GLU A 395 -34.84 -16.51 -28.49
C GLU A 395 -35.34 -15.06 -28.49
N PRO A 396 -36.50 -14.77 -29.11
CA PRO A 396 -37.08 -13.43 -29.09
C PRO A 396 -37.48 -13.06 -27.67
N VAL A 397 -37.19 -11.83 -27.27
CA VAL A 397 -37.72 -11.27 -26.02
C VAL A 397 -39.24 -11.19 -26.18
N PRO A 398 -40.02 -11.95 -25.39
CA PRO A 398 -41.42 -12.24 -25.70
C PRO A 398 -42.29 -10.98 -25.63
N SER A 399 -43.18 -10.79 -26.61
CA SER A 399 -44.34 -9.91 -26.48
C SER A 399 -45.45 -10.63 -25.72
N GLU A 400 -46.19 -9.92 -24.86
CA GLU A 400 -47.25 -10.56 -24.06
C GLU A 400 -48.46 -11.00 -24.92
N ASP A 401 -48.59 -10.47 -26.14
CA ASP A 401 -49.67 -10.82 -27.07
C ASP A 401 -49.17 -11.75 -28.20
N PRO A 402 -49.61 -13.02 -28.24
CA PRO A 402 -49.35 -13.91 -29.37
C PRO A 402 -50.16 -13.45 -30.58
N GLY A 403 -49.58 -12.58 -31.40
CA GLY A 403 -50.19 -12.06 -32.63
C GLY A 403 -49.79 -10.64 -33.04
N THR A 404 -49.06 -9.92 -32.19
CA THR A 404 -48.56 -8.56 -32.49
C THR A 404 -47.06 -8.64 -32.81
N GLU A 405 -46.65 -8.16 -33.99
CA GLU A 405 -45.24 -7.95 -34.32
C GLU A 405 -44.72 -6.76 -33.49
N GLY A 406 -43.76 -7.00 -32.60
CA GLY A 406 -43.13 -5.97 -31.74
C GLY A 406 -43.12 -6.32 -30.25
N SER A 407 -42.08 -5.91 -29.51
CA SER A 407 -41.99 -6.15 -28.06
C SER A 407 -42.79 -5.10 -27.27
N SER A 408 -43.75 -5.55 -26.47
CA SER A 408 -44.63 -4.68 -25.68
C SER A 408 -44.06 -4.49 -24.28
N PHE A 409 -43.18 -3.49 -24.11
CA PHE A 409 -42.74 -3.13 -22.76
C PHE A 409 -43.88 -2.48 -21.98
N GLU A 410 -44.06 -2.93 -20.74
CA GLU A 410 -44.98 -2.36 -19.76
C GLU A 410 -44.24 -1.53 -18.70
N ASN A 411 -44.95 -0.65 -17.99
CA ASN A 411 -44.37 0.03 -16.84
C ASN A 411 -44.14 -0.98 -15.70
N SER A 412 -42.89 -1.16 -15.28
CA SER A 412 -42.54 -2.14 -14.23
C SER A 412 -43.27 -1.83 -12.93
N ALA A 413 -43.93 -2.84 -12.35
CA ALA A 413 -44.51 -2.78 -11.01
C ALA A 413 -43.44 -2.70 -9.89
N LEU A 414 -42.15 -2.96 -10.18
CA LEU A 414 -41.07 -2.90 -9.20
C LEU A 414 -40.67 -1.48 -8.84
N PHE A 415 -41.00 -0.51 -9.71
CA PHE A 415 -40.70 0.89 -9.51
C PHE A 415 -41.99 1.68 -9.32
N ASP A 416 -42.81 1.26 -8.36
CA ASP A 416 -43.92 2.07 -7.84
C ASP A 416 -43.37 3.47 -7.51
N ASN A 417 -43.76 4.47 -8.31
CA ASN A 417 -43.34 5.89 -8.32
C ASN A 417 -42.25 6.35 -9.31
N SER A 418 -41.73 5.52 -10.22
CA SER A 418 -40.91 6.02 -11.34
C SER A 418 -41.76 6.17 -12.60
N PRO A 419 -41.97 7.39 -13.13
CA PRO A 419 -42.67 7.55 -14.40
C PRO A 419 -41.76 7.09 -15.55
N ASN A 420 -42.26 6.17 -16.38
CA ASN A 420 -41.69 5.74 -17.66
C ASN A 420 -40.36 4.96 -17.62
N LEU A 421 -40.34 3.79 -16.97
CA LEU A 421 -39.31 2.77 -17.23
C LEU A 421 -39.96 1.56 -17.92
N PRO A 422 -39.90 1.50 -19.27
CA PRO A 422 -40.41 0.37 -20.03
C PRO A 422 -39.67 -0.90 -19.63
N SER A 423 -40.41 -1.93 -19.23
CA SER A 423 -39.88 -3.22 -18.78
C SER A 423 -40.61 -4.39 -19.44
N ILE A 424 -39.92 -5.51 -19.59
CA ILE A 424 -40.49 -6.74 -20.14
C ILE A 424 -39.99 -7.96 -19.38
N ASP A 425 -40.86 -8.94 -19.16
CA ASP A 425 -40.51 -10.16 -18.44
C ASP A 425 -39.67 -11.10 -19.34
N ILE A 426 -38.46 -11.40 -18.86
CA ILE A 426 -37.50 -12.29 -19.51
C ILE A 426 -37.23 -13.53 -18.65
N THR A 427 -38.06 -13.81 -17.63
CA THR A 427 -37.87 -14.93 -16.70
C THR A 427 -37.67 -16.27 -17.41
N LYS A 428 -38.43 -16.54 -18.48
CA LYS A 428 -38.32 -17.79 -19.25
C LYS A 428 -36.94 -18.00 -19.90
N LEU A 429 -36.21 -16.92 -20.17
CA LEU A 429 -34.87 -16.99 -20.79
C LEU A 429 -33.78 -17.38 -19.78
N PHE A 430 -34.02 -17.16 -18.48
CA PHE A 430 -33.04 -17.36 -17.42
C PHE A 430 -33.53 -18.26 -16.27
N SER A 431 -34.72 -18.86 -16.38
CA SER A 431 -35.37 -19.60 -15.28
C SER A 431 -34.56 -20.81 -14.80
N GLY A 432 -34.52 -21.01 -13.48
CA GLY A 432 -33.83 -22.13 -12.83
C GLY A 432 -32.60 -21.67 -12.07
N LYS A 433 -31.61 -22.57 -11.88
CA LYS A 433 -30.40 -22.23 -11.13
C LYS A 433 -29.63 -21.09 -11.78
N LEU A 434 -29.22 -20.13 -10.96
CA LEU A 434 -28.52 -18.93 -11.40
C LEU A 434 -27.18 -19.28 -12.06
N THR A 435 -26.44 -20.24 -11.49
CA THR A 435 -25.15 -20.74 -12.03
C THR A 435 -25.28 -21.52 -13.33
N GLU A 436 -26.46 -22.08 -13.60
CA GLU A 436 -26.69 -22.85 -14.82
C GLU A 436 -27.24 -21.98 -15.93
N ASN A 437 -28.06 -20.96 -15.65
CA ASN A 437 -28.83 -20.25 -16.67
C ASN A 437 -28.35 -18.82 -16.97
N LEU A 438 -27.77 -18.13 -16.00
CA LEU A 438 -27.21 -16.77 -16.18
C LEU A 438 -25.69 -16.76 -16.15
N LEU A 439 -25.10 -17.61 -15.32
CA LEU A 439 -23.65 -17.75 -15.21
C LEU A 439 -23.19 -19.07 -15.83
N GLY A 440 -21.88 -19.30 -15.82
CA GLY A 440 -21.31 -20.59 -16.13
C GLY A 440 -21.14 -21.41 -14.85
N SER A 441 -21.09 -22.73 -14.98
CA SER A 441 -20.86 -23.62 -13.84
C SER A 441 -19.46 -23.43 -13.26
N HIS A 442 -19.33 -23.57 -11.93
CA HIS A 442 -18.06 -23.58 -11.19
C HIS A 442 -17.11 -22.40 -11.50
N GLY A 443 -17.56 -21.14 -11.34
CA GLY A 443 -16.69 -19.98 -11.53
C GLY A 443 -16.43 -19.62 -13.00
N SER A 444 -17.06 -20.29 -13.96
CA SER A 444 -16.96 -19.93 -15.37
C SER A 444 -17.92 -18.79 -15.71
N SER A 445 -17.49 -17.91 -16.61
CA SER A 445 -18.36 -16.93 -17.19
C SER A 445 -19.26 -17.56 -18.26
N ARG A 446 -20.47 -17.03 -18.42
CA ARG A 446 -21.36 -17.41 -19.52
C ARG A 446 -21.57 -16.22 -20.44
N GLU A 447 -21.36 -16.47 -21.73
CA GLU A 447 -21.66 -15.51 -22.77
C GLU A 447 -23.15 -15.62 -23.14
N HIS A 448 -23.81 -14.47 -23.16
CA HIS A 448 -25.16 -14.30 -23.68
C HIS A 448 -25.10 -13.43 -24.93
N THR A 449 -25.77 -13.84 -26.00
CA THR A 449 -25.79 -13.09 -27.27
C THR A 449 -27.04 -12.22 -27.34
N PHE A 450 -26.84 -10.92 -27.45
CA PHE A 450 -27.89 -9.92 -27.61
C PHE A 450 -27.91 -9.47 -29.08
N ILE A 451 -29.08 -9.49 -29.70
CA ILE A 451 -29.30 -9.04 -31.08
C ILE A 451 -30.46 -8.06 -31.06
N ILE A 452 -30.28 -6.87 -31.66
CA ILE A 452 -31.39 -5.95 -31.92
C ILE A 452 -31.96 -6.32 -33.28
N ASP A 453 -33.24 -6.73 -33.32
CA ASP A 453 -33.93 -7.10 -34.56
C ASP A 453 -34.61 -5.90 -35.21
N ASP A 454 -35.16 -5.00 -34.39
CA ASP A 454 -35.69 -3.71 -34.81
C ASP A 454 -35.48 -2.68 -33.71
N ALA A 455 -34.99 -1.50 -34.08
CA ALA A 455 -34.76 -0.41 -33.15
C ALA A 455 -35.95 0.56 -33.06
N GLY A 456 -36.90 0.52 -34.02
CA GLY A 456 -38.09 1.35 -34.03
C GLY A 456 -37.79 2.84 -33.77
N ASP A 457 -38.50 3.46 -32.82
CA ASP A 457 -38.32 4.86 -32.42
C ASP A 457 -36.89 5.19 -31.91
N LEU A 458 -36.14 4.17 -31.45
CA LEU A 458 -34.78 4.32 -30.96
C LEU A 458 -33.73 4.32 -32.07
N ALA A 459 -34.12 4.05 -33.32
CA ALA A 459 -33.24 4.16 -34.47
C ALA A 459 -32.80 5.63 -34.71
N PRO A 460 -31.63 5.87 -35.33
CA PRO A 460 -31.23 7.22 -35.74
C PRO A 460 -32.22 7.84 -36.74
N ASP A 461 -32.62 9.11 -36.54
CA ASP A 461 -33.65 9.76 -37.38
C ASP A 461 -33.22 9.99 -38.85
N SER A 462 -31.91 10.07 -39.11
CA SER A 462 -31.33 10.28 -40.44
C SER A 462 -29.85 9.87 -40.47
N PRO A 463 -29.54 8.57 -40.43
CA PRO A 463 -28.16 8.09 -40.42
C PRO A 463 -27.45 8.47 -41.73
N ALA A 464 -26.20 8.90 -41.64
CA ALA A 464 -25.34 9.03 -42.82
C ALA A 464 -25.14 7.64 -43.45
N SER A 465 -24.85 7.55 -44.75
CA SER A 465 -24.68 6.25 -45.44
C SER A 465 -23.56 5.35 -44.90
N SER A 466 -22.69 5.89 -44.03
CA SER A 466 -21.62 5.16 -43.34
C SER A 466 -21.93 4.84 -41.88
N ASP A 467 -23.06 5.31 -41.35
CA ASP A 467 -23.47 5.06 -39.97
C ASP A 467 -24.24 3.74 -39.91
N LEU A 468 -23.64 2.77 -39.21
CA LEU A 468 -24.20 1.42 -39.03
C LEU A 468 -24.92 1.29 -37.69
N SER A 469 -25.08 2.36 -36.93
CA SER A 469 -25.63 2.31 -35.58
C SER A 469 -27.08 1.84 -35.58
N ALA A 470 -27.35 0.72 -34.90
CA ALA A 470 -28.71 0.22 -34.69
C ALA A 470 -29.53 1.17 -33.83
N ILE A 471 -28.92 1.81 -32.83
CA ILE A 471 -29.63 2.66 -31.85
C ILE A 471 -28.94 4.02 -31.73
N ASP A 472 -29.74 5.07 -31.65
CA ASP A 472 -29.28 6.41 -31.34
C ASP A 472 -28.90 6.54 -29.84
N ALA A 473 -27.64 6.87 -29.57
CA ALA A 473 -27.10 7.06 -28.23
C ALA A 473 -27.71 8.28 -27.50
N GLU A 474 -28.33 9.22 -28.22
CA GLU A 474 -29.07 10.34 -27.61
C GLU A 474 -30.50 9.95 -27.19
N LYS A 475 -31.02 8.80 -27.67
CA LYS A 475 -32.36 8.31 -27.32
C LYS A 475 -32.33 7.31 -26.17
N LEU A 476 -31.43 6.33 -26.23
CA LEU A 476 -31.29 5.27 -25.22
C LEU A 476 -30.16 5.62 -24.23
N LYS A 477 -30.50 5.71 -22.94
CA LYS A 477 -29.54 6.03 -21.87
C LYS A 477 -28.86 4.78 -21.30
N ASP A 478 -29.59 3.68 -21.13
CA ASP A 478 -29.09 2.41 -20.58
C ASP A 478 -30.09 1.27 -20.85
N ILE A 479 -29.63 0.03 -20.71
CA ILE A 479 -30.48 -1.17 -20.64
C ILE A 479 -30.13 -1.87 -19.32
N LEU A 480 -31.13 -2.07 -18.47
CA LEU A 480 -30.98 -2.78 -17.21
C LEU A 480 -31.53 -4.19 -17.32
N ILE A 481 -30.84 -5.15 -16.72
CA ILE A 481 -31.35 -6.50 -16.49
C ILE A 481 -31.53 -6.68 -14.99
N LEU A 482 -32.77 -6.78 -14.54
CA LEU A 482 -33.14 -7.00 -13.15
C LEU A 482 -33.33 -8.50 -12.95
N ILE A 483 -32.69 -9.06 -11.93
CA ILE A 483 -32.79 -10.48 -11.62
C ILE A 483 -33.12 -10.62 -10.15
N GLU A 484 -34.23 -11.30 -9.88
CA GLU A 484 -34.62 -11.73 -8.55
C GLU A 484 -34.17 -13.16 -8.32
N TYR A 485 -33.47 -13.40 -7.22
CA TYR A 485 -33.01 -14.73 -6.86
C TYR A 485 -33.31 -15.04 -5.39
N ARG A 486 -33.47 -16.33 -5.13
CA ARG A 486 -33.74 -16.88 -3.80
C ARG A 486 -32.81 -18.06 -3.53
N TYR A 487 -32.40 -18.21 -2.28
CA TYR A 487 -31.62 -19.37 -1.88
C TYR A 487 -32.51 -20.60 -1.71
N ILE A 488 -32.11 -21.73 -2.31
CA ILE A 488 -32.78 -23.02 -2.19
C ILE A 488 -31.92 -23.98 -1.40
N CYS A 489 -32.50 -24.54 -0.34
CA CYS A 489 -31.89 -25.66 0.34
C CYS A 489 -32.18 -26.94 -0.46
N LEU A 490 -31.17 -27.48 -1.16
CA LEU A 490 -31.24 -28.84 -1.66
C LEU A 490 -31.29 -29.79 -0.47
N TYR A 491 -32.50 -30.13 -0.02
CA TYR A 491 -32.69 -31.32 0.79
C TYR A 491 -32.40 -32.53 -0.09
N THR A 492 -31.17 -33.02 -0.06
CA THR A 492 -30.88 -34.38 -0.50
C THR A 492 -31.60 -35.31 0.48
N ILE A 493 -32.86 -35.63 0.19
CA ILE A 493 -33.58 -36.71 0.85
C ILE A 493 -32.85 -37.99 0.44
N PHE A 494 -31.83 -38.37 1.19
CA PHE A 494 -31.36 -39.75 1.22
C PHE A 494 -32.46 -40.58 1.88
N SER A 495 -33.45 -40.95 1.06
CA SER A 495 -34.37 -42.04 1.35
C SER A 495 -33.55 -43.32 1.38
N PHE A 496 -33.02 -43.69 2.55
CA PHE A 496 -32.67 -45.07 2.84
C PHE A 496 -33.98 -45.87 2.88
N THR A 497 -34.33 -46.50 1.77
CA THR A 497 -35.20 -47.69 1.75
C THR A 497 -34.36 -48.94 1.80
#